data_AF-A0A317JPT9-F1
#
_entry.id   AF-A0A317JPT9-F1
#
_cell.length_a   1.000
_cell.length_b   1.000
_cell.length_c   1.000
_cell.angle_alpha   90.00
_cell.angle_beta   90.00
_cell.angle_gamma   90.00
#
_symmetry.space_group_name_H-M   'P 1'
#
loop_
_entity.id
_entity.type
_entity.pdbx_description
1 polymer ?
#
loop_
_entity_poly.entity_id
_entity_poly.type
_entity_poly.pdbx_seq_one_letter_code
_entity_poly.pdbx_strand_id
1 'polypeptide(L)'
;MKKPKVSFRPYGGSGPLSIHWYDAFGDAEEAVRGEGVCWYSPRGEILAVEFDDVDFSSDDQTLELKDGSIVHIKVKEGRVHTDLRQPSVDTAKERRAR
;
A
#
# COMPACT_ATOMS: atom_id res chain seq x y z
N MET A 1 -7.90 -2.40 12.66
CA MET A 1 -7.00 -3.00 11.64
C MET A 1 -6.01 -3.93 12.32
N LYS A 2 -5.59 -5.01 11.66
CA LYS A 2 -4.48 -5.84 12.14
C LYS A 2 -3.17 -5.03 12.09
N LYS A 3 -2.21 -5.41 12.94
CA LYS A 3 -0.87 -4.82 12.90
C LYS A 3 -0.21 -5.18 11.56
N PRO A 4 0.22 -4.21 10.75
CA PRO A 4 0.84 -4.50 9.47
C PRO A 4 2.20 -5.17 9.66
N LYS A 5 2.52 -6.09 8.76
CA LYS A 5 3.85 -6.66 8.57
C LYS A 5 4.51 -5.91 7.43
N VAL A 6 5.63 -5.25 7.71
CA VAL A 6 6.42 -4.55 6.70
C VAL A 6 7.63 -5.41 6.35
N SER A 7 7.87 -5.60 5.06
CA SER A 7 9.03 -6.33 4.55
C SER A 7 9.68 -5.56 3.40
N PHE A 8 10.99 -5.31 3.53
CA PHE A 8 11.82 -4.79 2.45
C PHE A 8 12.76 -5.91 2.01
N ARG A 9 12.74 -6.24 0.71
CA ARG A 9 13.52 -7.35 0.14
C ARG A 9 14.50 -6.83 -0.91
N PRO A 10 15.63 -6.22 -0.51
CA PRO A 10 16.58 -5.66 -1.45
C PRO A 10 17.35 -6.74 -2.20
N TYR A 11 17.48 -6.57 -3.51
CA TYR A 11 18.37 -7.34 -4.39
C TYR A 11 19.23 -6.38 -5.20
N GLY A 12 20.55 -6.42 -5.01
CA GLY A 12 21.47 -5.54 -5.75
C GLY A 12 21.39 -4.05 -5.37
N GLY A 13 20.83 -3.71 -4.21
CA GLY A 13 20.79 -2.34 -3.68
C GLY A 13 19.40 -1.68 -3.67
N SER A 14 18.45 -2.18 -4.46
CA SER A 14 17.02 -1.82 -4.38
C SER A 14 16.12 -3.04 -4.33
N GLY A 15 14.86 -2.87 -3.99
CA GLY A 15 13.88 -3.93 -4.02
C GLY A 15 12.50 -3.45 -3.56
N PRO A 16 11.50 -4.32 -3.66
CA PRO A 16 10.15 -3.98 -3.27
C PRO A 16 10.05 -3.80 -1.75
N LEU A 17 9.26 -2.80 -1.37
CA LEU A 17 8.77 -2.61 -0.01
C LEU A 17 7.31 -3.02 0.05
N SER A 18 7.03 -4.09 0.78
CA SER A 18 5.69 -4.65 0.91
C SER A 18 5.12 -4.40 2.32
N ILE A 19 3.83 -4.09 2.40
CA ILE A 19 3.08 -3.94 3.65
C ILE A 19 1.88 -4.88 3.60
N HIS A 20 1.79 -5.81 4.55
CA HIS A 20 0.72 -6.80 4.63
C HIS A 20 -0.11 -6.61 5.90
N TRP A 21 -1.42 -6.45 5.74
CA TRP A 21 -2.36 -6.50 6.87
C TRP A 21 -2.96 -7.90 7.04
N TYR A 22 -2.94 -8.71 5.98
CA TYR A 22 -3.51 -10.05 5.94
C TYR A 22 -2.54 -11.01 5.23
N ASP A 23 -2.52 -12.27 5.69
CA ASP A 23 -1.69 -13.34 5.12
C ASP A 23 -2.39 -14.00 3.90
N ALA A 24 -2.90 -13.17 2.99
CA ALA A 24 -3.57 -13.59 1.76
C ALA A 24 -3.39 -12.53 0.67
N PHE A 25 -3.34 -12.97 -0.58
CA PHE A 25 -3.41 -12.12 -1.75
C PHE A 25 -4.75 -12.35 -2.44
N GLY A 26 -5.39 -11.26 -2.86
CA GLY A 26 -6.57 -11.31 -3.72
C GLY A 26 -6.24 -10.71 -5.09
N ASP A 27 -7.18 -9.97 -5.67
CA ASP A 27 -6.97 -9.36 -6.98
C ASP A 27 -5.98 -8.19 -6.86
N ALA A 28 -4.98 -8.19 -7.74
CA ALA A 28 -3.97 -7.15 -7.81
C ALA A 28 -4.42 -6.01 -8.71
N GLU A 29 -4.23 -4.78 -8.26
CA GLU A 29 -4.49 -3.56 -9.02
C GLU A 29 -3.30 -2.62 -8.89
N GLU A 30 -2.86 -2.08 -10.03
CA GLU A 30 -1.79 -1.10 -10.08
C GLU A 30 -2.20 0.22 -9.41
N ALA A 31 -1.30 0.77 -8.60
CA ALA A 31 -1.46 2.07 -7.96
C ALA A 31 -1.55 3.20 -9.00
N VAL A 32 -1.93 4.39 -8.53
CA VAL A 32 -1.89 5.58 -9.39
C VAL A 32 -0.44 5.84 -9.79
N ARG A 33 -0.23 6.23 -11.05
CA ARG A 33 1.10 6.58 -11.61
C ARG A 33 2.10 5.43 -11.72
N GLY A 34 1.68 4.18 -11.46
CA GLY A 34 2.57 3.01 -11.56
C GLY A 34 3.65 2.99 -10.49
N GLU A 35 3.34 3.51 -9.29
CA GLU A 35 4.30 3.59 -8.17
C GLU A 35 4.25 2.33 -7.27
N GLY A 36 3.46 1.33 -7.66
CA GLY A 36 3.29 0.09 -6.91
C GLY A 36 2.00 -0.67 -7.23
N VAL A 37 1.70 -1.68 -6.41
CA VAL A 37 0.56 -2.60 -6.57
C VAL A 37 -0.17 -2.74 -5.24
N CYS A 38 -1.50 -2.85 -5.31
CA CYS A 38 -2.37 -3.16 -4.17
C CYS A 38 -3.14 -4.46 -4.42
N TRP A 39 -3.25 -5.30 -3.39
CA TRP A 39 -4.09 -6.49 -3.41
C TRP A 39 -5.35 -6.28 -2.59
N TYR A 40 -6.49 -6.57 -3.20
CA TYR A 40 -7.81 -6.40 -2.59
C TYR A 40 -8.49 -7.73 -2.27
N SER A 41 -9.24 -7.77 -1.18
CA SER A 41 -10.19 -8.85 -0.93
C SER A 41 -11.36 -8.74 -1.91
N PRO A 42 -12.13 -9.83 -2.13
CA PRO A 42 -13.37 -9.76 -2.93
C PRO A 42 -14.40 -8.74 -2.41
N ARG A 43 -14.25 -8.25 -1.17
CA ARG A 43 -15.09 -7.23 -0.54
C ARG A 43 -14.53 -5.81 -0.67
N GLY A 44 -13.37 -5.64 -1.31
CA GLY A 44 -12.71 -4.34 -1.51
C GLY A 44 -11.83 -3.90 -0.33
N GLU A 45 -11.50 -4.79 0.61
CA GLU A 45 -10.55 -4.48 1.68
C GLU A 45 -9.12 -4.55 1.15
N ILE A 46 -8.24 -3.65 1.58
CA ILE A 46 -6.82 -3.72 1.23
C ILE A 46 -6.16 -4.83 2.07
N LEU A 47 -5.58 -5.81 1.38
CA LEU A 47 -4.91 -6.94 1.99
C LEU A 47 -3.41 -6.67 2.16
N ALA A 48 -2.80 -6.14 1.10
CA ALA A 48 -1.39 -5.80 1.03
C ALA A 48 -1.15 -4.72 -0.02
N VAL A 49 0.00 -4.04 0.10
CA VAL A 49 0.56 -3.21 -0.96
C VAL A 49 2.05 -3.49 -1.14
N GLU A 50 2.57 -3.20 -2.33
CA GLU A 50 3.98 -3.24 -2.67
C GLU A 50 4.33 -1.96 -3.42
N PHE A 51 5.39 -1.29 -2.98
CA PHE A 51 5.96 -0.13 -3.65
C PHE A 51 7.00 -0.64 -4.65
N ASP A 52 6.95 -0.14 -5.90
CA ASP A 52 7.83 -0.61 -6.98
C ASP A 52 9.28 -0.20 -6.77
N ASP A 53 9.50 1.05 -6.35
CA ASP A 53 10.81 1.55 -5.94
C ASP A 53 10.69 2.32 -4.64
N VAL A 54 11.72 2.22 -3.81
CA VAL A 54 11.78 2.89 -2.51
C VAL A 54 12.65 4.13 -2.68
N ASP A 55 12.12 5.29 -2.33
CA ASP A 55 12.91 6.52 -2.32
C ASP A 55 14.03 6.44 -1.26
N PHE A 56 15.26 6.16 -1.69
CA PHE A 56 16.45 6.10 -0.83
C PHE A 56 16.80 7.41 -0.13
N SER A 57 16.32 8.53 -0.67
CA SER A 57 16.61 9.86 -0.12
C SER A 57 15.58 10.30 0.92
N SER A 58 14.50 9.53 1.08
CA SER A 58 13.38 9.88 1.95
C SER A 58 12.96 8.71 2.84
N ASP A 59 12.86 8.99 4.15
CA ASP A 59 12.23 8.13 5.14
C ASP A 59 10.69 8.20 5.11
N ASP A 60 10.10 8.87 4.12
CA ASP A 60 8.67 9.20 4.05
C ASP A 60 8.16 8.99 2.62
N GLN A 61 7.18 8.09 2.43
CA GLN A 61 6.66 7.70 1.13
C GLN A 61 5.16 7.42 1.18
N THR A 62 4.48 7.74 0.08
CA THR A 62 3.03 7.58 -0.07
C THR A 62 2.72 6.80 -1.34
N LEU A 63 1.78 5.87 -1.25
CA LEU A 63 1.18 5.18 -2.39
C LEU A 63 -0.29 5.57 -2.48
N GLU A 64 -0.67 6.18 -3.60
CA GLU A 64 -2.06 6.51 -3.91
C GLU A 64 -2.70 5.38 -4.72
N LEU A 65 -3.88 4.95 -4.32
CA LEU A 65 -4.64 3.89 -4.97
C LEU A 65 -5.80 4.46 -5.79
N LYS A 66 -6.22 3.73 -6.82
CA LYS A 66 -7.27 4.19 -7.76
C LYS A 66 -8.63 4.39 -7.08
N ASP A 67 -8.91 3.67 -6.01
CA ASP A 67 -10.11 3.86 -5.19
C ASP A 67 -10.06 5.14 -4.34
N GLY A 68 -8.95 5.88 -4.36
CA GLY A 68 -8.69 7.07 -3.55
C GLY A 68 -8.13 6.79 -2.16
N SER A 69 -7.82 5.53 -1.86
CA SER A 69 -7.10 5.17 -0.64
C SER A 69 -5.64 5.65 -0.71
N ILE A 70 -5.09 5.95 0.45
CA ILE A 70 -3.71 6.39 0.60
C ILE A 70 -3.01 5.47 1.59
N VAL A 71 -1.90 4.87 1.18
CA VAL A 71 -1.00 4.15 2.08
C VAL A 71 0.23 5.00 2.29
N HIS A 72 0.50 5.36 3.54
CA HIS A 72 1.66 6.14 3.92
C HIS A 72 2.61 5.27 4.74
N ILE A 73 3.90 5.37 4.47
CA ILE A 73 4.95 4.77 5.28
C ILE A 73 5.97 5.85 5.67
N LYS A 74 6.37 5.82 6.94
CA LYS A 74 7.36 6.73 7.48
C LYS A 74 8.29 6.04 8.46
N VAL A 75 9.59 6.26 8.34
CA VAL A 75 10.56 5.94 9.38
C VAL A 75 10.75 7.17 10.27
N LYS A 76 10.53 7.00 11.58
CA LYS A 76 10.77 8.04 12.58
C LYS A 76 11.42 7.41 13.80
N GLU A 77 12.53 7.99 14.25
CA GLU A 77 13.27 7.50 15.44
C GLU A 77 13.64 6.01 15.35
N GLY A 78 14.02 5.55 14.15
CA GLY A 78 14.38 4.15 13.88
C GLY A 78 13.18 3.19 13.88
N ARG A 79 11.95 3.70 13.88
CA ARG A 79 10.72 2.89 13.85
C ARG A 79 9.95 3.13 12.57
N VAL A 80 9.42 2.04 12.02
CA VAL A 80 8.53 2.08 10.85
C VAL A 80 7.10 2.33 11.31
N HIS A 81 6.50 3.37 10.74
CA HIS A 81 5.11 3.75 10.91
C HIS A 81 4.39 3.61 9.58
N THR A 82 3.17 3.11 9.63
CA THR A 82 2.32 2.95 8.45
C THR A 82 0.94 3.49 8.76
N ASP A 83 0.38 4.30 7.88
CA ASP A 83 -1.00 4.75 7.92
C ASP A 83 -1.74 4.27 6.67
N LEU A 84 -2.98 3.82 6.85
CA LEU A 84 -3.86 3.47 5.76
C LEU A 84 -5.13 4.29 5.91
N ARG A 85 -5.38 5.15 4.92
CA ARG A 85 -6.59 5.95 4.81
C ARG A 85 -7.42 5.45 3.64
N GLN A 86 -8.53 4.79 3.92
CA GLN A 86 -9.51 4.41 2.90
C GLN A 86 -10.68 5.42 2.89
N PRO A 87 -11.19 5.82 1.71
CA PRO A 87 -12.44 6.57 1.64
C PRO A 87 -13.60 5.71 2.17
N SER A 88 -14.65 6.37 2.67
CA SER A 88 -15.85 5.67 3.15
C SER A 88 -16.45 4.80 2.04
N VAL A 89 -17.03 3.65 2.43
CA VAL A 89 -17.55 2.62 1.51
C VAL A 89 -18.56 3.18 0.50
N ASP A 90 -19.32 4.21 0.88
CA ASP A 90 -20.27 4.90 0.00
C ASP A 90 -19.58 5.60 -1.18
N THR A 91 -18.38 6.15 -0.97
CA THR A 91 -17.60 6.84 -2.00
C THR A 91 -16.86 5.87 -2.92
N ALA A 92 -16.43 4.71 -2.39
CA ALA A 92 -15.70 3.70 -3.14
C ALA A 92 -16.57 2.95 -4.16
N LYS A 93 -17.85 2.70 -3.81
CA LYS A 93 -18.82 2.05 -4.72
C LYS A 93 -19.21 2.91 -5.91
N GLU A 94 -19.39 4.22 -5.70
CA GLU A 94 -19.72 5.16 -6.79
C GLU A 94 -18.57 5.35 -7.79
N ARG A 95 -17.32 5.18 -7.35
CA ARG A 95 -16.13 5.36 -8.20
C ARG A 95 -15.77 4.13 -9.04
N ARG A 96 -16.04 2.91 -8.54
CA ARG A 96 -15.83 1.66 -9.30
C ARG A 96 -16.91 1.38 -10.37
N ALA A 97 -18.04 2.10 -10.31
CA ALA A 97 -19.13 1.99 -11.29
C ALA A 97 -19.01 2.97 -12.46
N ARG A 98 -17.96 3.79 -12.49
CA ARG A 98 -17.63 4.73 -13.58
C ARG A 98 -16.39 4.25 -14.31
#